data_AF-A0A6F8Y1D7-F1
#
_entry.id   AF-A0A6F8Y1D7-F1
#
_cell.length_a   1.000
_cell.length_b   1.000
_cell.length_c   1.000
_cell.angle_alpha   90.00
_cell.angle_beta   90.00
_cell.angle_gamma   90.00
#
_symmetry.space_group_name_H-M   'P 1'
#
loop_
_entity.id
_entity.type
_entity.pdbx_description
1 polymer ?
#
loop_
_entity_poly.entity_id
_entity_poly.type
_entity_poly.pdbx_seq_one_letter_code
_entity_poly.pdbx_strand_id
1 'polypeptide(L)'
;MTRYGPMFGPDVTFLGVERCDIGEPGTYADADVVIVGAPFDGGTTNRPGTRFGPSAIRQACYLEHDGSRPSLALRTDGLRDLKVYDAGDVEMFSGDVERALGALEEAVAAVAAAGAIPVVLGGDHSITLPDAKGVARHHGYGRVSMVHFDAHADTGEIEFGSLYGHGLPMRRLIESGAIRGDRFLQIGLRGYWPGPAVLDWMAEQRMRSYEMSEIVARGVDECLTEAFGIAVDECEGVFLSVDIDVVDPGMAPGTGTPSRAA
;
A
#
# COMPACT_ATOMS: atom_id res chain seq x y z
N MET A 1 19.38 -27.66 -8.90
CA MET A 1 18.50 -26.72 -8.18
C MET A 1 17.42 -27.53 -7.49
N THR A 2 17.09 -27.19 -6.25
CA THR A 2 15.94 -27.78 -5.54
C THR A 2 14.66 -27.33 -6.23
N ARG A 3 13.66 -28.22 -6.38
CA ARG A 3 12.39 -27.95 -7.10
C ARG A 3 11.58 -26.76 -6.57
N TYR A 4 11.89 -26.26 -5.39
CA TYR A 4 11.14 -25.19 -4.74
C TYR A 4 12.00 -23.94 -4.47
N GLY A 5 13.25 -23.90 -4.92
CA GLY A 5 14.16 -22.80 -4.60
C GLY A 5 14.22 -22.52 -3.07
N PRO A 6 14.22 -21.24 -2.65
CA PRO A 6 14.21 -20.83 -1.24
C PRO A 6 12.81 -20.76 -0.62
N MET A 7 11.75 -21.23 -1.30
CA MET A 7 10.33 -21.07 -0.92
C MET A 7 9.99 -21.37 0.55
N PHE A 8 10.62 -22.39 1.15
CA PHE A 8 10.41 -22.78 2.55
C PHE A 8 11.65 -22.57 3.43
N GLY A 9 12.64 -21.88 2.88
CA GLY A 9 13.91 -21.63 3.55
C GLY A 9 13.90 -20.30 4.32
N PRO A 10 14.88 -20.10 5.20
CA PRO A 10 15.08 -18.82 5.89
C PRO A 10 15.40 -17.67 4.91
N ASP A 11 15.81 -17.99 3.68
CA ASP A 11 16.17 -17.02 2.65
C ASP A 11 15.05 -16.73 1.63
N VAL A 12 13.79 -16.97 1.99
CA VAL A 12 12.65 -16.71 1.09
C VAL A 12 12.60 -15.23 0.67
N THR A 13 12.56 -14.98 -0.63
CA THR A 13 12.26 -13.68 -1.25
C THR A 13 10.89 -13.75 -1.94
N PHE A 14 10.30 -12.59 -2.20
CA PHE A 14 9.05 -12.45 -2.91
C PHE A 14 9.14 -13.12 -4.29
N LEU A 15 8.42 -14.24 -4.44
CA LEU A 15 8.36 -15.03 -5.69
C LEU A 15 9.73 -15.53 -6.21
N GLY A 16 10.79 -15.49 -5.39
CA GLY A 16 12.14 -15.93 -5.76
C GLY A 16 12.96 -14.92 -6.55
N VAL A 17 12.61 -13.63 -6.52
CA VAL A 17 13.44 -12.56 -7.12
C VAL A 17 14.76 -12.39 -6.35
N GLU A 18 15.74 -11.75 -6.98
CA GLU A 18 17.06 -11.51 -6.39
C GLU A 18 16.96 -10.60 -5.15
N ARG A 19 17.85 -10.82 -4.17
CA ARG A 19 17.91 -9.99 -2.96
C ARG A 19 18.77 -8.75 -3.21
N CYS A 20 18.36 -7.62 -2.65
CA CYS A 20 19.21 -6.44 -2.49
C CYS A 20 19.24 -6.00 -1.02
N ASP A 21 20.02 -4.97 -0.69
CA ASP A 21 20.08 -4.38 0.65
C ASP A 21 19.55 -2.94 0.59
N ILE A 22 18.45 -2.66 1.28
CA ILE A 22 17.80 -1.34 1.30
C ILE A 22 18.76 -0.21 1.73
N GLY A 23 19.72 -0.52 2.62
CA GLY A 23 20.71 0.41 3.14
C GLY A 23 21.89 0.65 2.20
N GLU A 24 22.01 -0.15 1.12
CA GLU A 24 23.06 -0.02 0.11
C GLU A 24 22.45 0.20 -1.29
N PRO A 25 22.11 1.45 -1.69
CA PRO A 25 21.48 1.75 -2.97
C PRO A 25 22.21 1.21 -4.21
N GLY A 26 23.52 1.00 -4.12
CA GLY A 26 24.30 0.37 -5.19
C GLY A 26 23.87 -1.07 -5.51
N THR A 27 23.20 -1.77 -4.59
CA THR A 27 22.71 -3.15 -4.77
C THR A 27 21.40 -3.25 -5.55
N TYR A 28 20.72 -2.12 -5.78
CA TYR A 28 19.49 -2.03 -6.57
C TYR A 28 19.47 -0.82 -7.51
N ALA A 29 20.64 -0.28 -7.87
CA ALA A 29 20.76 0.94 -8.67
C ALA A 29 20.23 0.79 -10.11
N ASP A 30 20.08 -0.43 -10.59
CA ASP A 30 19.51 -0.75 -11.91
C ASP A 30 18.14 -1.42 -11.81
N ALA A 31 17.50 -1.41 -10.64
CA ALA A 31 16.17 -1.96 -10.42
C ALA A 31 15.09 -1.13 -11.11
N ASP A 32 14.11 -1.81 -11.71
CA ASP A 32 12.85 -1.18 -12.10
C ASP A 32 11.86 -1.19 -10.92
N VAL A 33 11.92 -2.23 -10.08
CA VAL A 33 11.04 -2.44 -8.92
C VAL A 33 11.84 -2.96 -7.74
N VAL A 34 11.56 -2.44 -6.54
CA VAL A 34 12.10 -2.97 -5.29
C VAL A 34 10.96 -3.33 -4.35
N ILE A 35 10.91 -4.60 -3.95
CA ILE A 35 10.00 -5.10 -2.92
C ILE A 35 10.55 -4.74 -1.55
N VAL A 36 9.73 -4.11 -0.72
CA VAL A 36 10.10 -3.68 0.64
C VAL A 36 9.05 -4.21 1.61
N GLY A 37 9.45 -4.92 2.67
CA GLY A 37 8.51 -5.34 3.71
C GLY A 37 8.43 -4.34 4.86
N ALA A 38 7.22 -4.11 5.37
CA ALA A 38 6.93 -3.25 6.51
C ALA A 38 6.16 -4.03 7.60
N PRO A 39 6.82 -4.92 8.36
CA PRO A 39 6.18 -5.79 9.36
C PRO A 39 5.74 -5.01 10.61
N PHE A 40 4.65 -4.25 10.50
CA PHE A 40 4.18 -3.33 11.53
C PHE A 40 2.67 -3.43 11.78
N ASP A 41 2.25 -3.46 13.04
CA ASP A 41 0.83 -3.38 13.41
C ASP A 41 0.59 -2.43 14.61
N GLY A 42 1.50 -1.47 14.80
CA GLY A 42 1.43 -0.53 15.93
C GLY A 42 0.39 0.59 15.77
N GLY A 43 -0.19 0.75 14.58
CA GLY A 43 -1.33 1.64 14.32
C GLY A 43 -2.68 0.93 14.47
N THR A 44 -2.69 -0.39 14.68
CA THR A 44 -3.91 -1.19 14.77
C THR A 44 -4.65 -0.97 16.08
N THR A 45 -5.97 -0.78 16.02
CA THR A 45 -6.78 -0.54 17.22
C THR A 45 -7.65 -1.71 17.66
N ASN A 46 -7.88 -2.68 16.77
CA ASN A 46 -8.73 -3.84 17.05
C ASN A 46 -7.92 -5.14 17.08
N ARG A 47 -7.85 -5.88 15.96
CA ARG A 47 -7.19 -7.19 15.91
C ARG A 47 -5.77 -7.03 15.33
N PRO A 48 -4.71 -7.20 16.16
CA PRO A 48 -3.33 -7.13 15.68
C PRO A 48 -2.95 -8.41 14.90
N GLY A 49 -1.71 -8.43 14.38
CA GLY A 49 -1.13 -9.60 13.72
C GLY A 49 -0.60 -9.31 12.31
N THR A 50 -0.93 -8.15 11.73
CA THR A 50 -0.49 -7.81 10.37
C THR A 50 1.01 -7.53 10.27
N ARG A 51 1.73 -7.42 11.40
CA ARG A 51 3.21 -7.48 11.43
C ARG A 51 3.78 -8.78 10.82
N PHE A 52 2.98 -9.85 10.74
CA PHE A 52 3.36 -11.10 10.08
C PHE A 52 2.98 -11.14 8.59
N GLY A 53 2.29 -10.11 8.09
CA GLY A 53 1.82 -9.95 6.72
C GLY A 53 2.92 -10.10 5.67
N PRO A 54 4.06 -9.37 5.76
CA PRO A 54 5.09 -9.42 4.73
C PRO A 54 5.67 -10.82 4.53
N SER A 55 5.92 -11.53 5.65
CA SER A 55 6.42 -12.91 5.62
C SER A 55 5.38 -13.87 5.04
N ALA A 56 4.12 -13.74 5.42
CA ALA A 56 3.03 -14.54 4.88
C ALA A 56 2.84 -14.33 3.37
N ILE A 57 2.92 -13.07 2.89
CA ILE A 57 2.83 -12.72 1.47
C ILE A 57 3.97 -13.37 0.68
N ARG A 58 5.22 -13.27 1.18
CA ARG A 58 6.37 -13.92 0.51
C ARG A 58 6.16 -15.42 0.37
N GLN A 59 5.57 -16.08 1.36
CA GLN A 59 5.39 -17.54 1.38
C GLN A 59 4.10 -18.02 0.69
N ALA A 60 3.17 -17.13 0.35
CA ALA A 60 1.83 -17.51 -0.10
C ALA A 60 1.79 -18.19 -1.47
N CYS A 61 2.77 -17.94 -2.33
CA CYS A 61 2.81 -18.51 -3.66
C CYS A 61 3.09 -20.01 -3.60
N TYR A 62 2.18 -20.85 -4.11
CA TYR A 62 2.33 -22.31 -4.07
C TYR A 62 3.27 -22.88 -5.18
N LEU A 63 3.81 -22.01 -6.04
CA LEU A 63 4.70 -22.38 -7.14
C LEU A 63 6.18 -22.26 -6.72
N GLU A 64 7.10 -22.82 -7.52
CA GLU A 64 8.54 -22.68 -7.29
C GLU A 64 8.97 -21.21 -7.29
N HIS A 65 9.73 -20.77 -6.28
CA HIS A 65 10.26 -19.41 -6.19
C HIS A 65 11.50 -19.26 -7.09
N ASP A 66 11.25 -19.01 -8.37
CA ASP A 66 12.25 -18.90 -9.46
C ASP A 66 12.23 -17.53 -10.17
N GLY A 67 11.49 -16.54 -9.64
CA GLY A 67 11.39 -15.21 -10.21
C GLY A 67 10.60 -15.15 -11.52
N SER A 68 9.55 -15.96 -11.69
CA SER A 68 8.78 -16.03 -12.94
C SER A 68 7.31 -16.36 -12.71
N ARG A 69 6.38 -15.44 -13.02
CA ARG A 69 4.91 -15.59 -12.87
C ARG A 69 4.22 -15.14 -14.19
N PRO A 70 4.28 -15.96 -15.25
CA PRO A 70 3.72 -15.56 -16.54
C PRO A 70 2.19 -15.43 -16.48
N SER A 71 1.68 -14.32 -16.98
CA SER A 71 0.24 -14.06 -17.10
C SER A 71 -0.33 -14.76 -18.32
N LEU A 72 -1.32 -15.64 -18.12
CA LEU A 72 -2.03 -16.29 -19.22
C LEU A 72 -2.79 -15.28 -20.08
N ALA A 73 -3.39 -14.26 -19.47
CA ALA A 73 -4.20 -13.27 -20.18
C ALA A 73 -3.34 -12.27 -20.96
N LEU A 74 -2.29 -11.75 -20.33
CA LEU A 74 -1.45 -10.69 -20.90
C LEU A 74 -0.29 -11.21 -21.76
N ARG A 75 0.08 -12.49 -21.62
CA ARG A 75 1.22 -13.11 -22.31
C ARG A 75 2.57 -12.44 -22.00
N THR A 76 2.71 -11.91 -20.80
CA THR A 76 3.91 -11.27 -20.26
C THR A 76 4.30 -11.90 -18.92
N ASP A 77 5.54 -11.67 -18.49
CA ASP A 77 6.00 -12.07 -17.16
C ASP A 77 6.76 -10.91 -16.54
N GLY A 78 6.08 -10.10 -15.74
CA GLY A 78 6.65 -8.87 -15.16
C GLY A 78 7.91 -9.11 -14.32
N LEU A 79 8.08 -10.30 -13.73
CA LEU A 79 9.30 -10.64 -12.97
C LEU A 79 10.51 -10.95 -13.87
N ARG A 80 10.28 -11.19 -15.17
CA ARG A 80 11.30 -11.42 -16.19
C ARG A 80 11.50 -10.22 -17.10
N ASP A 81 10.42 -9.50 -17.36
CA ASP A 81 10.39 -8.32 -18.23
C ASP A 81 10.97 -7.08 -17.52
N LEU A 82 10.99 -7.06 -16.18
CA LEU A 82 11.54 -6.01 -15.32
C LEU A 82 12.64 -6.56 -14.41
N LYS A 83 13.54 -5.69 -13.99
CA LYS A 83 14.52 -5.96 -12.92
C LYS A 83 13.88 -5.72 -11.56
N VAL A 84 13.54 -6.82 -10.90
CA VAL A 84 12.87 -6.82 -9.59
C VAL A 84 13.82 -7.35 -8.53
N TYR A 85 13.97 -6.60 -7.45
CA TYR A 85 14.74 -7.02 -6.27
C TYR A 85 13.86 -7.05 -5.01
N ASP A 86 14.17 -7.92 -4.06
CA ASP A 86 13.57 -7.93 -2.72
C ASP A 86 14.59 -7.45 -1.70
N ALA A 87 14.29 -6.32 -1.06
CA ALA A 87 15.16 -5.67 -0.09
C ALA A 87 14.99 -6.20 1.34
N GLY A 88 14.13 -7.22 1.53
CA GLY A 88 13.78 -7.72 2.85
C GLY A 88 12.81 -6.78 3.57
N ASP A 89 12.93 -6.71 4.90
CA ASP A 89 12.04 -5.91 5.75
C ASP A 89 12.78 -4.70 6.31
N VAL A 90 12.09 -3.56 6.37
CA VAL A 90 12.54 -2.39 7.13
C VAL A 90 12.41 -2.69 8.62
N GLU A 91 13.35 -2.17 9.43
CA GLU A 91 13.24 -2.27 10.89
C GLU A 91 12.08 -1.43 11.41
N MET A 92 10.97 -2.08 11.74
CA MET A 92 9.78 -1.44 12.29
C MET A 92 9.76 -1.52 13.82
N PHE A 93 9.94 -0.39 14.49
CA PHE A 93 9.98 -0.29 15.95
C PHE A 93 8.59 -0.46 16.57
N SER A 94 8.23 -1.68 16.98
CA SER A 94 6.87 -2.05 17.41
C SER A 94 6.30 -1.26 18.61
N GLY A 95 7.13 -0.55 19.38
CA GLY A 95 6.71 0.28 20.51
C GLY A 95 6.87 1.78 20.27
N ASP A 96 7.31 2.19 19.08
CA ASP A 96 7.64 3.57 18.73
C ASP A 96 7.19 3.83 17.28
N VAL A 97 5.91 4.17 17.12
CA VAL A 97 5.28 4.36 15.81
C VAL A 97 5.93 5.47 15.00
N GLU A 98 6.32 6.57 15.63
CA GLU A 98 6.97 7.69 14.94
C GLU A 98 8.31 7.28 14.35
N ARG A 99 9.12 6.57 15.14
CA ARG A 99 10.40 6.05 14.66
C ARG A 99 10.23 5.00 13.56
N ALA A 100 9.24 4.11 13.70
CA ALA A 100 8.94 3.07 12.71
C ALA A 100 8.51 3.69 11.37
N LEU A 101 7.55 4.62 11.38
CA LEU A 101 7.08 5.28 10.17
C LEU A 101 8.18 6.15 9.55
N GLY A 102 9.00 6.83 10.36
CA GLY A 102 10.15 7.59 9.86
C GLY A 102 11.19 6.71 9.16
N ALA A 103 11.50 5.54 9.71
CA ALA A 103 12.42 4.58 9.08
C ALA A 103 11.89 4.07 7.73
N LEU A 104 10.59 3.80 7.65
CA LEU A 104 9.94 3.37 6.41
C LEU A 104 9.92 4.49 5.36
N GLU A 105 9.65 5.74 5.76
CA GLU A 105 9.65 6.89 4.85
C GLU A 105 11.02 7.05 4.16
N GLU A 106 12.11 6.94 4.92
CA GLU A 106 13.48 7.02 4.37
C GLU A 106 13.78 5.85 3.42
N ALA A 107 13.37 4.62 3.77
CA ALA A 107 13.57 3.46 2.92
C ALA A 107 12.83 3.61 1.57
N VAL A 108 11.56 4.01 1.60
CA VAL A 108 10.75 4.21 0.39
C VAL A 108 11.28 5.39 -0.43
N ALA A 109 11.69 6.48 0.21
CA ALA A 109 12.32 7.61 -0.47
C ALA A 109 13.64 7.22 -1.16
N ALA A 110 14.45 6.35 -0.55
CA ALA A 110 15.70 5.87 -1.13
C ALA A 110 15.45 5.03 -2.40
N VAL A 111 14.45 4.13 -2.37
CA VAL A 111 14.04 3.35 -3.54
C VAL A 111 13.55 4.25 -4.66
N ALA A 112 12.64 5.18 -4.36
CA ALA A 112 12.13 6.13 -5.35
C ALA A 112 13.25 7.01 -5.94
N ALA A 113 14.21 7.46 -5.11
CA ALA A 113 15.35 8.25 -5.55
C ALA A 113 16.33 7.48 -6.45
N ALA A 114 16.37 6.15 -6.35
CA ALA A 114 17.11 5.29 -7.28
C ALA A 114 16.41 5.14 -8.64
N GLY A 115 15.20 5.68 -8.80
CA GLY A 115 14.39 5.58 -10.02
C GLY A 115 13.54 4.31 -10.10
N ALA A 116 13.50 3.51 -9.04
CA ALA A 116 12.73 2.28 -8.97
C ALA A 116 11.34 2.51 -8.34
N ILE A 117 10.38 1.67 -8.69
CA ILE A 117 9.05 1.66 -8.06
C ILE A 117 9.11 0.85 -6.76
N PRO A 118 8.82 1.45 -5.59
CA PRO A 118 8.69 0.68 -4.35
C PRO A 118 7.36 -0.09 -4.35
N VAL A 119 7.44 -1.39 -4.07
CA VAL A 119 6.26 -2.23 -3.79
C VAL A 119 6.35 -2.67 -2.34
N VAL A 120 5.50 -2.09 -1.50
CA VAL A 120 5.54 -2.31 -0.05
C VAL A 120 4.62 -3.47 0.33
N LEU A 121 5.20 -4.52 0.93
CA LEU A 121 4.45 -5.61 1.55
C LEU A 121 4.12 -5.18 2.97
N GLY A 122 2.84 -4.96 3.20
CA GLY A 122 2.41 -4.16 4.32
C GLY A 122 2.28 -4.87 5.66
N GLY A 123 2.07 -4.00 6.64
CA GLY A 123 1.52 -4.23 7.94
C GLY A 123 0.11 -3.63 8.01
N ASP A 124 -0.19 -2.80 9.00
CA ASP A 124 -1.48 -2.09 9.05
C ASP A 124 -1.43 -0.81 8.22
N HIS A 125 -2.60 -0.26 7.87
CA HIS A 125 -2.67 0.81 6.88
C HIS A 125 -2.01 2.13 7.31
N SER A 126 -1.56 2.26 8.57
CA SER A 126 -0.78 3.43 9.00
C SER A 126 0.53 3.61 8.22
N ILE A 127 1.07 2.52 7.64
CA ILE A 127 2.28 2.57 6.81
C ILE A 127 2.09 3.32 5.48
N THR A 128 0.86 3.48 5.00
CA THR A 128 0.62 4.21 3.74
C THR A 128 1.04 5.68 3.84
N LEU A 129 1.05 6.25 5.05
CA LEU A 129 1.57 7.60 5.28
C LEU A 129 3.04 7.71 4.87
N PRO A 130 4.00 6.99 5.49
CA PRO A 130 5.39 7.07 5.07
C PRO A 130 5.64 6.51 3.66
N ASP A 131 4.88 5.52 3.19
CA ASP A 131 5.07 4.97 1.84
C ASP A 131 4.81 6.03 0.77
N ALA A 132 3.63 6.64 0.78
CA ALA A 132 3.26 7.61 -0.24
C ALA A 132 4.02 8.94 -0.07
N LYS A 133 4.34 9.34 1.17
CA LYS A 133 5.17 10.53 1.43
C LYS A 133 6.62 10.33 0.99
N GLY A 134 7.17 9.12 1.14
CA GLY A 134 8.49 8.75 0.62
C GLY A 134 8.57 8.89 -0.90
N VAL A 135 7.57 8.40 -1.62
CA VAL A 135 7.45 8.58 -3.08
C VAL A 135 7.30 10.06 -3.46
N ALA A 136 6.47 10.81 -2.73
CA ALA A 136 6.26 12.24 -2.97
C ALA A 136 7.52 13.10 -2.73
N ARG A 137 8.45 12.67 -1.86
CA ARG A 137 9.76 13.34 -1.69
C ARG A 137 10.61 13.31 -2.96
N HIS A 138 10.45 12.28 -3.80
CA HIS A 138 11.15 12.17 -5.08
C HIS A 138 10.41 12.89 -6.21
N HIS A 139 9.11 12.62 -6.38
CA HIS A 139 8.31 13.16 -7.49
C HIS A 139 7.74 14.57 -7.24
N GLY A 140 7.84 15.06 -6.02
CA GLY A 140 7.31 16.36 -5.60
C GLY A 140 5.97 16.26 -4.89
N TYR A 141 5.83 17.07 -3.84
CA TYR A 141 4.62 17.13 -3.03
C TYR A 141 3.45 17.66 -3.87
N GLY A 142 2.30 16.99 -3.78
CA GLY A 142 1.11 17.29 -4.56
C GLY A 142 1.19 16.88 -6.04
N ARG A 143 2.29 16.25 -6.48
CA ARG A 143 2.47 15.74 -7.84
C ARG A 143 2.12 14.25 -7.98
N VAL A 144 1.82 13.56 -6.88
CA VAL A 144 1.37 12.16 -6.87
C VAL A 144 -0.09 12.11 -6.44
N SER A 145 -0.93 11.36 -7.16
CA SER A 145 -2.31 11.06 -6.75
C SER A 145 -2.38 9.77 -5.95
N MET A 146 -3.44 9.58 -5.18
CA MET A 146 -3.75 8.30 -4.50
C MET A 146 -4.96 7.63 -5.14
N VAL A 147 -4.81 6.34 -5.47
CA VAL A 147 -5.93 5.41 -5.64
C VAL A 147 -5.91 4.44 -4.47
N HIS A 148 -6.96 4.51 -3.66
CA HIS A 148 -7.07 3.86 -2.36
C HIS A 148 -8.22 2.85 -2.38
N PHE A 149 -7.90 1.56 -2.45
CA PHE A 149 -8.89 0.49 -2.33
C PHE A 149 -9.03 0.09 -0.86
N ASP A 150 -10.20 0.31 -0.28
CA ASP A 150 -10.45 0.07 1.15
C ASP A 150 -11.96 0.01 1.43
N ALA A 151 -12.38 -0.71 2.49
CA ALA A 151 -13.72 -0.58 3.02
C ALA A 151 -13.93 0.72 3.82
N HIS A 152 -12.86 1.31 4.36
CA HIS A 152 -12.83 2.43 5.28
C HIS A 152 -12.17 3.67 4.66
N ALA A 153 -12.51 4.85 5.18
CA ALA A 153 -11.99 6.10 4.62
C ALA A 153 -10.59 6.47 5.14
N ASP A 154 -10.15 5.96 6.28
CA ASP A 154 -8.85 6.22 6.90
C ASP A 154 -8.45 7.72 7.02
N THR A 155 -9.46 8.58 7.20
CA THR A 155 -9.37 10.06 7.29
C THR A 155 -9.65 10.61 8.69
N GLY A 156 -9.52 9.81 9.75
CA GLY A 156 -9.76 10.25 11.11
C GLY A 156 -8.77 11.33 11.57
N GLU A 157 -9.17 12.15 12.55
CA GLU A 157 -8.29 13.19 13.10
C GLU A 157 -7.36 12.70 14.19
N ILE A 158 -7.89 12.04 15.20
CA ILE A 158 -7.18 11.54 16.38
C ILE A 158 -7.85 10.22 16.74
N GLU A 159 -7.06 9.20 17.04
CA GLU A 159 -7.55 7.89 17.45
C GLU A 159 -6.90 7.52 18.79
N PHE A 160 -7.72 7.32 19.83
CA PHE A 160 -7.26 7.02 21.20
C PHE A 160 -6.18 7.98 21.76
N GLY A 161 -6.20 9.25 21.35
CA GLY A 161 -5.23 10.26 21.77
C GLY A 161 -3.92 10.25 20.95
N SER A 162 -3.84 9.42 19.91
CA SER A 162 -2.71 9.34 18.97
C SER A 162 -3.03 10.05 17.66
N LEU A 163 -1.99 10.64 17.06
CA LEU A 163 -2.04 11.16 15.69
C LEU A 163 -1.68 10.09 14.63
N TYR A 164 -1.21 8.93 15.08
CA TYR A 164 -0.84 7.80 14.25
C TYR A 164 -1.70 6.59 14.59
N GLY A 165 -2.35 6.03 13.58
CA GLY A 165 -3.31 4.94 13.67
C GLY A 165 -3.71 4.53 12.27
N HIS A 166 -4.16 3.29 12.09
CA HIS A 166 -4.52 2.77 10.78
C HIS A 166 -5.73 3.48 10.15
N GLY A 167 -6.61 4.08 10.96
CA GLY A 167 -7.74 4.89 10.47
C GLY A 167 -7.42 6.37 10.20
N LEU A 168 -6.14 6.78 10.26
CA LEU A 168 -5.68 8.18 10.14
C LEU A 168 -4.75 8.51 8.94
N PRO A 169 -4.11 7.57 8.21
CA PRO A 169 -3.00 7.88 7.31
C PRO A 169 -3.40 8.81 6.16
N MET A 170 -4.63 8.70 5.64
CA MET A 170 -5.07 9.45 4.47
C MET A 170 -5.25 10.93 4.81
N ARG A 171 -5.76 11.23 6.01
CA ARG A 171 -5.82 12.61 6.51
C ARG A 171 -4.42 13.20 6.68
N ARG A 172 -3.48 12.43 7.25
CA ARG A 172 -2.08 12.88 7.41
C ARG A 172 -1.38 13.15 6.09
N LEU A 173 -1.62 12.33 5.07
CA LEU A 173 -1.08 12.55 3.74
C LEU A 173 -1.56 13.87 3.14
N ILE A 174 -2.86 14.16 3.25
CA ILE A 174 -3.43 15.41 2.76
C ILE A 174 -2.91 16.62 3.55
N GLU A 175 -2.92 16.54 4.89
CA GLU A 175 -2.42 17.62 5.77
C GLU A 175 -0.93 17.91 5.55
N SER A 176 -0.11 16.90 5.23
CA SER A 176 1.31 17.07 4.92
C SER A 176 1.58 17.72 3.56
N GLY A 177 0.58 17.78 2.68
CA GLY A 177 0.72 18.23 1.29
C GLY A 177 1.39 17.23 0.36
N ALA A 178 1.74 16.02 0.84
CA ALA A 178 2.34 14.97 0.00
C ALA A 178 1.39 14.59 -1.15
N ILE A 179 0.10 14.47 -0.85
CA ILE A 179 -0.97 14.19 -1.82
C ILE A 179 -2.07 15.24 -1.68
N ARG A 180 -2.59 15.73 -2.80
CA ARG A 180 -3.73 16.68 -2.80
C ARG A 180 -5.04 15.94 -2.54
N GLY A 181 -5.94 16.53 -1.76
CA GLY A 181 -7.26 15.95 -1.49
C GLY A 181 -8.09 15.72 -2.75
N ASP A 182 -7.99 16.58 -3.76
CA ASP A 182 -8.66 16.44 -5.06
C ASP A 182 -7.96 15.48 -6.03
N ARG A 183 -6.90 14.82 -5.56
CA ARG A 183 -6.23 13.71 -6.21
C ARG A 183 -6.24 12.48 -5.30
N PHE A 184 -7.19 12.43 -4.37
CA PHE A 184 -7.40 11.32 -3.46
C PHE A 184 -8.69 10.59 -3.81
N LEU A 185 -8.56 9.38 -4.35
CA LEU A 185 -9.67 8.60 -4.88
C LEU A 185 -9.83 7.31 -4.08
N GLN A 186 -10.99 7.15 -3.46
CA GLN A 186 -11.27 5.99 -2.60
C GLN A 186 -12.26 5.06 -3.28
N ILE A 187 -11.95 3.76 -3.31
CA ILE A 187 -12.72 2.75 -4.03
C ILE A 187 -13.14 1.66 -3.05
N GLY A 188 -14.45 1.47 -2.88
CA GLY A 188 -15.00 0.35 -2.11
C GLY A 188 -15.51 0.69 -0.70
N LEU A 189 -15.59 1.99 -0.36
CA LEU A 189 -16.06 2.46 0.94
C LEU A 189 -17.43 1.88 1.29
N ARG A 190 -17.57 1.40 2.53
CA ARG A 190 -18.83 0.84 3.06
C ARG A 190 -18.80 0.74 4.58
N GLY A 191 -19.96 0.48 5.17
CA GLY A 191 -20.11 0.37 6.62
C GLY A 191 -20.62 1.67 7.23
N TYR A 192 -20.22 1.94 8.48
CA TYR A 192 -20.85 2.97 9.32
C TYR A 192 -19.94 4.16 9.64
N TRP A 193 -18.68 4.14 9.21
CA TRP A 193 -17.68 5.16 9.50
C TRP A 193 -17.14 5.71 8.17
N PRO A 194 -16.85 7.01 8.04
CA PRO A 194 -16.80 8.02 9.11
C PRO A 194 -18.11 8.76 9.40
N GLY A 195 -18.12 9.54 10.49
CA GLY A 195 -19.24 10.39 10.89
C GLY A 195 -19.25 11.76 10.18
N PRO A 196 -20.32 12.57 10.35
CA PRO A 196 -20.56 13.79 9.57
C PRO A 196 -19.39 14.79 9.52
N ALA A 197 -18.74 15.08 10.65
CA ALA A 197 -17.65 16.06 10.68
C ALA A 197 -16.43 15.66 9.82
N VAL A 198 -16.15 14.36 9.73
CA VAL A 198 -15.06 13.85 8.89
C VAL A 198 -15.49 13.81 7.42
N LEU A 199 -16.76 13.51 7.13
CA LEU A 199 -17.32 13.63 5.77
C LEU A 199 -17.28 15.07 5.25
N ASP A 200 -17.65 16.04 6.10
CA ASP A 200 -17.57 17.47 5.79
C ASP A 200 -16.10 17.85 5.47
N TRP A 201 -15.15 17.41 6.30
CA TRP A 201 -13.72 17.61 6.04
C TRP A 201 -13.27 16.98 4.71
N MET A 202 -13.67 15.75 4.40
CA MET A 202 -13.34 15.08 3.13
C MET A 202 -13.88 15.87 1.93
N ALA A 203 -15.10 16.41 2.05
CA ALA A 203 -15.71 17.25 1.01
C ALA A 203 -14.97 18.59 0.84
N GLU A 204 -14.54 19.23 1.94
CA GLU A 204 -13.69 20.43 1.90
C GLU A 204 -12.35 20.18 1.19
N GLN A 205 -11.78 18.99 1.39
CA GLN A 205 -10.57 18.56 0.67
C GLN A 205 -10.83 18.15 -0.78
N ARG A 206 -12.10 18.10 -1.21
CA ARG A 206 -12.57 17.66 -2.54
C ARG A 206 -12.16 16.23 -2.88
N MET A 207 -12.14 15.35 -1.88
CA MET A 207 -11.91 13.92 -2.08
C MET A 207 -13.05 13.31 -2.90
N ARG A 208 -12.74 12.26 -3.65
CA ARG A 208 -13.75 11.48 -4.39
C ARG A 208 -13.76 10.05 -3.88
N SER A 209 -14.86 9.68 -3.23
CA SER A 209 -15.08 8.33 -2.73
C SER A 209 -16.14 7.65 -3.56
N TYR A 210 -15.82 6.47 -4.09
CA TYR A 210 -16.71 5.56 -4.80
C TYR A 210 -17.13 4.48 -3.79
N GLU A 211 -18.28 4.70 -3.17
CA GLU A 211 -18.86 3.75 -2.23
C GLU A 211 -19.22 2.45 -2.93
N MET A 212 -19.25 1.34 -2.18
CA MET A 212 -19.62 0.04 -2.73
C MET A 212 -21.03 0.06 -3.35
N SER A 213 -21.95 0.83 -2.78
CA SER A 213 -23.30 1.03 -3.31
C SER A 213 -23.29 1.63 -4.72
N GLU A 214 -22.43 2.61 -4.97
CA GLU A 214 -22.23 3.25 -6.27
C GLU A 214 -21.57 2.30 -7.26
N ILE A 215 -20.53 1.58 -6.83
CA ILE A 215 -19.83 0.59 -7.67
C ILE A 215 -20.80 -0.52 -8.11
N VAL A 216 -21.68 -1.00 -7.23
CA VAL A 216 -22.72 -1.99 -7.56
C VAL A 216 -23.72 -1.43 -8.57
N ALA A 217 -24.10 -0.16 -8.44
CA ALA A 217 -25.10 0.46 -9.32
C ALA A 217 -24.57 0.80 -10.72
N ARG A 218 -23.34 1.32 -10.81
CA ARG A 218 -22.71 1.81 -12.06
C ARG A 218 -21.83 0.77 -12.73
N GLY A 219 -21.29 -0.17 -11.96
CA GLY A 219 -20.27 -1.11 -12.40
C GLY A 219 -18.84 -0.59 -12.14
N VAL A 220 -17.95 -1.52 -11.79
CA VAL A 220 -16.56 -1.20 -11.41
C VAL A 220 -15.78 -0.54 -12.54
N ASP A 221 -15.98 -0.97 -13.79
CA ASP A 221 -15.24 -0.44 -14.95
C ASP A 221 -15.55 1.05 -15.19
N GLU A 222 -16.81 1.46 -15.01
CA GLU A 222 -17.22 2.85 -15.17
C GLU A 222 -16.61 3.73 -14.07
N CYS A 223 -16.72 3.30 -12.80
CA CYS A 223 -16.15 4.01 -11.66
C CYS A 223 -14.62 4.14 -11.77
N LEU A 224 -13.92 3.06 -12.16
CA LEU A 224 -12.48 3.09 -12.34
C LEU A 224 -12.06 3.99 -13.51
N THR A 225 -12.81 4.01 -14.61
CA THR A 225 -12.53 4.91 -15.74
C THR A 225 -12.60 6.37 -15.33
N GLU A 226 -13.63 6.76 -14.58
CA GLU A 226 -13.76 8.11 -13.99
C GLU A 226 -12.60 8.40 -13.02
N ALA A 227 -12.31 7.47 -12.11
CA ALA A 227 -11.24 7.62 -11.13
C ALA A 227 -9.87 7.83 -11.80
N PHE A 228 -9.50 6.98 -12.77
CA PHE A 228 -8.22 7.13 -13.46
C PHE A 228 -8.12 8.44 -14.24
N GLY A 229 -9.21 8.94 -14.82
CA GLY A 229 -9.23 10.26 -15.45
C GLY A 229 -8.87 11.40 -14.49
N ILE A 230 -9.30 11.31 -13.24
CA ILE A 230 -8.95 12.28 -12.19
C ILE A 230 -7.52 12.06 -11.67
N ALA A 231 -7.10 10.80 -11.49
CA ALA A 231 -5.81 10.45 -10.90
C ALA A 231 -4.63 10.95 -11.73
N VAL A 232 -4.71 10.85 -13.06
CA VAL A 232 -3.59 11.21 -13.96
C VAL A 232 -3.54 12.69 -14.33
N ASP A 233 -4.58 13.46 -13.99
CA ASP A 233 -4.64 14.88 -14.32
C ASP A 233 -3.71 15.71 -13.42
N GLU A 234 -2.79 16.46 -14.02
CA GLU A 234 -1.78 17.28 -13.32
C GLU A 234 -0.87 16.52 -12.32
N CYS A 235 -0.75 15.20 -12.45
CA CYS A 235 0.10 14.36 -11.61
C CYS A 235 1.23 13.68 -12.42
N GLU A 236 2.39 13.46 -11.79
CA GLU A 236 3.51 12.70 -12.38
C GLU A 236 3.38 11.20 -12.18
N GLY A 237 2.57 10.78 -11.21
CA GLY A 237 2.37 9.36 -10.92
C GLY A 237 1.15 9.12 -10.03
N VAL A 238 0.79 7.84 -9.94
CA VAL A 238 -0.31 7.34 -9.11
C VAL A 238 0.29 6.40 -8.07
N PHE A 239 0.09 6.71 -6.78
CA PHE A 239 0.32 5.76 -5.71
C PHE A 239 -0.94 4.90 -5.55
N LEU A 240 -0.76 3.58 -5.58
CA LEU A 240 -1.83 2.60 -5.40
C LEU A 240 -1.71 2.00 -4.00
N SER A 241 -2.67 2.28 -3.13
CA SER A 241 -2.80 1.65 -1.81
C SER A 241 -3.98 0.68 -1.83
N VAL A 242 -3.76 -0.53 -1.32
CA VAL A 242 -4.79 -1.58 -1.29
C VAL A 242 -4.85 -2.15 0.12
N ASP A 243 -5.89 -1.81 0.87
CA ASP A 243 -6.29 -2.57 2.04
C ASP A 243 -7.03 -3.82 1.58
N ILE A 244 -6.64 -4.97 2.13
CA ILE A 244 -7.24 -6.25 1.78
C ILE A 244 -8.71 -6.34 2.27
N ASP A 245 -9.10 -5.55 3.25
CA ASP A 245 -10.47 -5.51 3.77
C ASP A 245 -11.47 -4.85 2.81
N VAL A 246 -11.01 -4.25 1.70
CA VAL A 246 -11.86 -3.87 0.58
C VAL A 246 -12.62 -5.07 0.01
N VAL A 247 -12.01 -6.26 0.08
CA VAL A 247 -12.58 -7.53 -0.38
C VAL A 247 -13.51 -8.11 0.68
N ASP A 248 -14.58 -8.79 0.25
CA ASP A 248 -15.51 -9.43 1.18
C ASP A 248 -14.78 -10.42 2.12
N PRO A 249 -15.11 -10.46 3.43
CA PRO A 249 -14.47 -11.35 4.40
C PRO A 249 -14.59 -12.84 4.08
N GLY A 250 -15.53 -13.26 3.23
CA GLY A 250 -15.61 -14.63 2.73
C GLY A 250 -14.41 -15.01 1.84
N MET A 251 -13.75 -14.03 1.23
CA MET A 251 -12.56 -14.22 0.39
C MET A 251 -11.28 -13.74 1.09
N ALA A 252 -11.37 -12.68 1.90
CA ALA A 252 -10.26 -12.12 2.66
C ALA A 252 -10.51 -12.12 4.18
N PRO A 253 -10.59 -13.30 4.84
CA PRO A 253 -10.89 -13.38 6.27
C PRO A 253 -9.73 -12.90 7.18
N GLY A 254 -8.50 -12.86 6.65
CA GLY A 254 -7.28 -12.52 7.38
C GLY A 254 -7.00 -11.03 7.45
N THR A 255 -7.93 -10.23 7.99
CA THR A 255 -7.77 -8.77 8.20
C THR A 255 -8.24 -8.32 9.58
N GLY A 256 -7.74 -7.17 10.04
CA GLY A 256 -8.00 -6.62 11.38
C GLY A 256 -9.43 -6.10 11.57
N THR A 257 -10.00 -5.51 10.52
CA THR A 257 -11.30 -4.79 10.52
C THR A 257 -12.21 -5.26 9.38
N PRO A 258 -12.61 -6.55 9.34
CA PRO A 258 -13.42 -7.05 8.22
C PRO A 258 -14.78 -6.34 8.12
N SER A 259 -15.10 -5.82 6.94
CA SER A 259 -16.38 -5.19 6.64
C SER A 259 -17.18 -6.03 5.65
N ARG A 260 -18.40 -6.45 6.03
CA ARG A 260 -19.26 -7.29 5.16
C ARG A 260 -19.59 -6.57 3.85
N ALA A 261 -19.58 -7.27 2.72
CA ALA A 261 -20.20 -6.75 1.52
C ALA A 261 -21.70 -6.57 1.74
N ALA A 262 -22.26 -5.46 1.22
CA ALA A 262 -23.68 -5.17 1.21
C ALA A 262 -24.35 -5.73 -0.04
#